data_AF-X1GEI0-F1
#
_entry.id   AF-X1GEI0-F1
#
_cell.length_a   1.000
_cell.length_b   1.000
_cell.length_c   1.000
_cell.angle_alpha   90.00
_cell.angle_beta   90.00
_cell.angle_gamma   90.00
#
_symmetry.space_group_name_H-M   'P 1'
#
loop_
_entity.id
_entity.type
_entity.pdbx_description
1 polymer ?
#
loop_
_entity_poly.entity_id
_entity_poly.type
_entity_poly.pdbx_seq_one_letter_code
_entity_poly.pdbx_strand_id
1 'polypeptide(L)'
;PFWIWKEGDQRRKIFILREEGGNYLYNDSYGKIFLIEKDSLKSLSSLKTFLKEKKLKIRPKALLLTLYNRLFISDLFIHGLGGAKYDLVTNEIIREFFKVEPPHFLVASCTLHLNFKSSPSASDFKISALKKKIRDLEFNPERYINELPLTKKEKIQIGELVEKKTELIKKIKGVSSPIEKREISEEIKVISNFIAEKIIPLKYELDKKIEKEEEKIKQAKVYTFREFPYCFFSAKTLRDLLNF
;
A
#
# COMPACT_ATOMS: atom_id res chain seq x y z
N PRO A 1 7.86 -32.65 8.49
CA PRO A 1 7.19 -31.63 7.63
C PRO A 1 6.23 -32.24 6.59
N PHE A 2 5.55 -33.34 6.95
CA PHE A 2 4.69 -34.09 6.04
C PHE A 2 3.31 -34.32 6.65
N TRP A 3 2.34 -34.53 5.77
CA TRP A 3 1.01 -35.04 6.07
C TRP A 3 0.93 -36.53 5.75
N ILE A 4 0.16 -37.27 6.54
CA ILE A 4 -0.33 -38.61 6.22
C ILE A 4 -1.85 -38.62 6.21
N TRP A 5 -2.43 -39.41 5.31
CA TRP A 5 -3.88 -39.60 5.24
C TRP A 5 -4.22 -40.87 4.46
N LYS A 6 -5.46 -41.32 4.60
CA LYS A 6 -6.13 -42.31 3.76
C LYS A 6 -7.37 -41.69 3.13
N GLU A 7 -7.85 -42.25 2.03
CA GLU A 7 -9.09 -41.80 1.40
C GLU A 7 -10.28 -41.85 2.38
N GLY A 8 -11.07 -40.77 2.42
CA GLY A 8 -12.13 -40.59 3.41
C GLY A 8 -11.70 -40.08 4.79
N ASP A 9 -10.40 -39.81 5.02
CA ASP A 9 -9.88 -39.30 6.30
C ASP A 9 -9.20 -37.91 6.13
N GLN A 10 -9.05 -37.20 7.25
CA GLN A 10 -8.36 -35.91 7.30
C GLN A 10 -6.83 -36.09 7.29
N ARG A 11 -6.13 -35.04 6.83
CA ARG A 11 -4.67 -34.99 6.83
C ARG A 11 -4.13 -34.80 8.24
N ARG A 12 -3.22 -35.67 8.68
CA ARG A 12 -2.62 -35.63 10.02
C ARG A 12 -1.10 -35.52 9.95
N LYS A 13 -0.50 -34.91 10.98
CA LYS A 13 0.96 -34.73 11.06
C LYS A 13 1.64 -36.08 11.23
N ILE A 14 2.81 -36.23 10.62
CA ILE A 14 3.69 -37.38 10.84
C ILE A 14 4.84 -36.95 11.76
N PHE A 15 5.22 -37.85 12.66
CA PHE A 15 6.33 -37.69 13.59
C PHE A 15 7.33 -38.84 13.43
N ILE A 16 8.51 -38.65 14.03
CA ILE A 16 9.47 -39.72 14.25
C ILE A 16 9.44 -40.05 15.74
N LEU A 17 9.05 -41.28 16.06
CA LEU A 17 9.12 -41.82 17.42
C LEU A 17 10.48 -42.53 17.57
N ARG A 18 11.29 -42.09 18.52
CA ARG A 18 12.63 -42.66 18.79
C ARG A 18 12.54 -43.58 20.00
N GLU A 19 12.93 -44.83 19.85
CA GLU A 19 12.96 -45.84 20.93
C GLU A 19 14.24 -46.67 20.85
N GLU A 20 14.56 -47.45 21.89
CA GLU A 20 15.74 -48.33 21.93
C GLU A 20 15.76 -49.33 20.75
N GLY A 21 14.59 -49.79 20.30
CA GLY A 21 14.43 -50.69 19.16
C GLY A 21 14.52 -50.03 17.78
N GLY A 22 14.65 -48.69 17.71
CA GLY A 22 14.81 -47.94 16.46
C GLY A 22 13.90 -46.72 16.32
N ASN A 23 13.97 -46.09 15.14
CA ASN A 23 13.17 -44.92 14.81
C ASN A 23 11.95 -45.32 13.98
N TYR A 24 10.75 -44.95 14.44
CA TYR A 24 9.51 -45.26 13.75
C TYR A 24 8.88 -44.00 13.14
N LEU A 25 8.36 -44.14 11.92
CA LEU A 25 7.36 -43.22 11.41
C LEU A 25 6.08 -43.40 12.20
N TYR A 26 5.59 -42.33 12.83
CA TYR A 26 4.50 -42.42 13.81
C TYR A 26 3.41 -41.38 13.56
N ASN A 27 2.18 -41.77 13.86
CA ASN A 27 1.03 -40.88 13.93
C ASN A 27 0.05 -41.40 15.00
N ASP A 28 -0.55 -40.51 15.80
CA ASP A 28 -1.43 -40.90 16.91
C ASP A 28 -2.62 -41.78 16.51
N SER A 29 -3.07 -41.68 15.26
CA SER A 29 -4.25 -42.38 14.76
C SER A 29 -3.92 -43.69 14.03
N TYR A 30 -2.69 -43.82 13.56
CA TYR A 30 -2.21 -45.01 12.84
C TYR A 30 -1.14 -45.78 13.63
N GLY A 31 -0.73 -45.28 14.80
CA GLY A 31 0.32 -45.86 15.64
C GLY A 31 1.71 -45.79 14.99
N LYS A 32 2.51 -46.83 15.24
CA LYS A 32 3.80 -47.05 14.57
C LYS A 32 3.54 -47.55 13.15
N ILE A 33 3.84 -46.70 12.18
CA ILE A 33 3.51 -46.91 10.77
C ILE A 33 4.62 -47.73 10.10
N PHE A 34 5.88 -47.35 10.31
CA PHE A 34 7.00 -47.96 9.60
C PHE A 34 8.31 -47.80 10.39
N LEU A 35 9.12 -48.85 10.46
CA LEU A 35 10.45 -48.80 11.06
C LEU A 35 11.46 -48.23 10.05
N ILE A 36 12.16 -47.16 10.43
CA ILE A 36 13.17 -46.51 9.59
C ILE A 36 14.49 -47.27 9.77
N GLU A 37 14.83 -48.06 8.76
CA GLU A 37 16.10 -48.79 8.68
C GLU A 37 17.27 -47.85 8.35
N LYS A 38 18.50 -48.26 8.70
CA LYS A 38 19.72 -47.47 8.41
C LYS A 38 20.05 -47.42 6.91
N ASP A 39 19.63 -48.40 6.11
CA ASP A 39 19.81 -48.42 4.65
C ASP A 39 18.69 -47.63 3.97
N SER A 40 19.00 -46.41 3.54
CA SER A 40 18.02 -45.43 3.09
C SER A 40 17.26 -45.84 1.82
N LEU A 41 17.92 -46.52 0.86
CA LEU A 41 17.30 -46.85 -0.42
C LEU A 41 16.36 -48.06 -0.32
N LYS A 42 16.80 -49.13 0.35
CA LYS A 42 15.93 -50.30 0.61
C LYS A 42 14.73 -49.91 1.47
N SER A 43 14.96 -49.05 2.48
CA SER A 43 13.90 -48.53 3.34
C SER A 43 12.83 -47.76 2.55
N LEU A 44 13.21 -46.97 1.53
CA LEU A 44 12.26 -46.24 0.70
C LEU A 44 11.37 -47.15 -0.16
N SER A 45 11.94 -48.20 -0.77
CA SER A 45 11.13 -49.17 -1.53
C SER A 45 10.13 -49.89 -0.64
N SER A 46 10.56 -50.34 0.53
CA SER A 46 9.71 -51.02 1.52
C SER A 46 8.61 -50.10 2.05
N LEU A 47 8.94 -48.83 2.33
CA LEU A 47 7.96 -47.83 2.74
C LEU A 47 6.90 -47.59 1.65
N LYS A 48 7.30 -47.49 0.38
CA LYS A 48 6.37 -47.27 -0.73
C LYS A 48 5.38 -48.45 -0.87
N THR A 49 5.88 -49.67 -0.75
CA THR A 49 5.04 -50.89 -0.78
C THR A 49 4.06 -50.89 0.39
N PHE A 50 4.56 -50.66 1.61
CA PHE A 50 3.72 -50.61 2.82
C PHE A 50 2.61 -49.56 2.72
N LEU A 51 2.94 -48.33 2.28
CA LEU A 51 1.96 -47.26 2.10
C LEU A 51 0.88 -47.64 1.09
N LYS A 52 1.25 -48.33 -0.01
CA LYS A 52 0.30 -48.80 -1.02
C LYS A 52 -0.64 -49.87 -0.46
N GLU A 53 -0.11 -50.86 0.25
CA GLU A 53 -0.89 -51.93 0.89
C GLU A 53 -1.89 -51.39 1.92
N LYS A 54 -1.44 -50.45 2.75
CA LYS A 54 -2.28 -49.80 3.77
C LYS A 54 -3.15 -48.67 3.21
N LYS A 55 -3.08 -48.39 1.91
CA LYS A 55 -3.75 -47.26 1.23
C LYS A 55 -3.49 -45.90 1.90
N LEU A 56 -2.31 -45.76 2.51
CA LEU A 56 -1.84 -44.53 3.15
C LEU A 56 -1.06 -43.68 2.15
N LYS A 57 -1.24 -42.37 2.23
CA LYS A 57 -0.57 -41.39 1.36
C LYS A 57 0.19 -40.39 2.21
N ILE A 58 1.48 -40.24 1.91
CA ILE A 58 2.31 -39.16 2.47
C ILE A 58 2.36 -38.00 1.47
N ARG A 59 2.21 -36.76 1.95
CA ARG A 59 2.32 -35.53 1.14
C ARG A 59 3.14 -34.47 1.85
N PRO A 60 3.99 -33.71 1.13
CA PRO A 60 4.70 -32.58 1.73
C PRO A 60 3.72 -31.51 2.20
N LYS A 61 4.10 -30.77 3.25
CA LYS A 61 3.47 -29.49 3.60
C LYS A 61 3.91 -28.40 2.62
N ALA A 62 3.19 -27.28 2.58
CA ALA A 62 3.41 -26.19 1.63
C ALA A 62 4.88 -25.78 1.50
N LEU A 63 5.56 -25.49 2.62
CA LEU A 63 6.98 -25.11 2.62
C LEU A 63 7.88 -26.16 1.94
N LEU A 64 7.71 -27.43 2.32
CA LEU A 64 8.53 -28.51 1.76
C LEU A 64 8.20 -28.77 0.29
N LEU A 65 6.93 -28.61 -0.10
CA LEU A 65 6.50 -28.74 -1.48
C LEU A 65 7.16 -27.65 -2.34
N THR A 66 7.17 -26.40 -1.88
CA THR A 66 7.85 -25.30 -2.58
C THR A 66 9.35 -25.56 -2.66
N LEU A 67 9.99 -25.93 -1.56
CA LEU A 67 11.41 -26.29 -1.52
C LEU A 67 11.74 -27.35 -2.57
N TYR A 68 10.96 -28.44 -2.62
CA TYR A 68 11.22 -29.54 -3.53
C TYR A 68 11.05 -29.13 -4.99
N ASN A 69 9.99 -28.39 -5.30
CA ASN A 69 9.78 -27.92 -6.67
C ASN A 69 10.90 -26.98 -7.14
N ARG A 70 11.31 -26.04 -6.27
CA ARG A 70 12.37 -25.08 -6.58
C ARG A 70 13.72 -25.74 -6.79
N LEU A 71 14.07 -26.74 -5.98
CA LEU A 71 15.39 -27.39 -6.06
C LEU A 71 15.49 -28.47 -7.14
N PHE A 72 14.42 -29.22 -7.39
CA PHE A 72 14.53 -30.47 -8.14
C PHE A 72 13.65 -30.59 -9.39
N ILE A 73 12.66 -29.70 -9.55
CA ILE A 73 11.62 -29.88 -10.58
C ILE A 73 11.53 -28.71 -11.55
N SER A 74 11.84 -27.49 -11.12
CA SER A 74 11.51 -26.28 -11.89
C SER A 74 12.69 -25.32 -11.94
N ASP A 75 13.04 -24.86 -13.15
CA ASP A 75 14.02 -23.78 -13.36
C ASP A 75 13.45 -22.40 -13.00
N LEU A 76 12.13 -22.24 -13.14
CA LEU A 76 11.40 -21.04 -12.78
C LEU A 76 10.20 -21.39 -11.90
N PHE A 77 10.20 -20.84 -10.69
CA PHE A 77 9.08 -20.96 -9.77
C PHE A 77 8.35 -19.62 -9.63
N ILE A 78 7.03 -19.62 -9.75
CA ILE A 78 6.20 -18.41 -9.67
C ILE A 78 5.30 -18.52 -8.43
N HIS A 79 5.34 -17.50 -7.59
CA HIS A 79 4.53 -17.39 -6.38
C HIS A 79 3.60 -16.17 -6.44
N GLY A 80 2.52 -16.23 -5.66
CA GLY A 80 1.77 -15.03 -5.26
C GLY A 80 2.42 -14.32 -4.08
N LEU A 81 1.97 -13.10 -3.77
CA LEU A 81 2.50 -12.28 -2.67
C LEU A 81 2.57 -13.02 -1.31
N GLY A 82 1.55 -13.83 -1.00
CA GLY A 82 1.52 -14.62 0.23
C GLY A 82 2.62 -15.70 0.27
N GLY A 83 2.78 -16.45 -0.83
CA GLY A 83 3.79 -17.51 -0.93
C GLY A 83 5.22 -16.98 -0.85
N ALA A 84 5.48 -15.84 -1.50
CA ALA A 84 6.76 -15.16 -1.50
C ALA A 84 7.29 -14.84 -0.09
N LYS A 85 6.40 -14.51 0.86
CA LYS A 85 6.77 -14.25 2.25
C LYS A 85 7.28 -15.50 2.96
N TYR A 86 6.63 -16.64 2.73
CA TYR A 86 7.08 -17.92 3.31
C TYR A 86 8.40 -18.37 2.73
N ASP A 87 8.70 -17.99 1.48
CA ASP A 87 9.92 -18.35 0.81
C ASP A 87 11.17 -17.68 1.35
N LEU A 88 11.05 -16.61 2.12
CA LEU A 88 12.15 -16.10 2.93
C LEU A 88 12.65 -17.17 3.92
N VAL A 89 11.73 -17.89 4.56
CA VAL A 89 12.08 -18.99 5.47
C VAL A 89 12.52 -20.23 4.70
N THR A 90 11.85 -20.54 3.57
CA THR A 90 12.26 -21.65 2.69
C THR A 90 13.71 -21.49 2.24
N ASN A 91 14.10 -20.27 1.88
CA ASN A 91 15.45 -19.93 1.44
C ASN A 91 16.50 -20.23 2.52
N GLU A 92 16.25 -19.83 3.76
CA GLU A 92 17.17 -20.12 4.86
C GLU A 92 17.28 -21.63 5.12
N ILE A 93 16.17 -22.37 5.06
CA ILE A 93 16.20 -23.84 5.18
C ILE A 93 17.01 -24.48 4.05
N ILE A 94 16.91 -23.97 2.82
CA ILE A 94 17.71 -24.48 1.69
C ILE A 94 19.19 -24.25 1.94
N ARG A 95 19.60 -23.05 2.37
CA ARG A 95 21.01 -22.76 2.69
C ARG A 95 21.51 -23.58 3.86
N GLU A 96 20.72 -23.71 4.91
CA GLU A 96 21.14 -24.43 6.11
C GLU A 96 21.22 -25.94 5.87
N PHE A 97 20.22 -26.55 5.22
CA PHE A 97 20.13 -28.00 5.07
C PHE A 97 20.85 -28.51 3.81
N PHE A 98 20.64 -27.88 2.66
CA PHE A 98 21.20 -28.33 1.39
C PHE A 98 22.55 -27.68 1.06
N LYS A 99 22.95 -26.63 1.79
CA LYS A 99 24.23 -25.93 1.59
C LYS A 99 24.42 -25.39 0.17
N VAL A 100 23.32 -24.98 -0.47
CA VAL A 100 23.30 -24.36 -1.80
C VAL A 100 22.56 -23.04 -1.75
N GLU A 101 22.83 -22.15 -2.72
CA GLU A 101 22.05 -20.92 -2.87
C GLU A 101 20.64 -21.25 -3.40
N PRO A 102 19.57 -20.71 -2.81
CA PRO A 102 18.20 -21.00 -3.23
C PRO A 102 17.92 -20.53 -4.66
N PRO A 103 17.30 -21.36 -5.50
CA PRO A 103 16.92 -20.96 -6.87
C PRO A 103 15.99 -19.75 -6.88
N HIS A 104 16.15 -18.84 -7.83
CA HIS A 104 15.31 -17.65 -7.91
C HIS A 104 13.84 -18.00 -8.13
N PHE A 105 12.94 -17.14 -7.64
CA PHE A 105 11.51 -17.24 -7.89
C PHE A 105 10.96 -15.86 -8.26
N LEU A 106 9.87 -15.85 -9.01
CA LEU A 106 9.15 -14.63 -9.36
C LEU A 106 7.88 -14.50 -8.52
N VAL A 107 7.51 -13.26 -8.24
CA VAL A 107 6.23 -12.94 -7.60
C VAL A 107 5.32 -12.31 -8.64
N ALA A 108 4.21 -12.98 -8.93
CA ALA A 108 3.16 -12.48 -9.77
C ALA A 108 1.88 -12.31 -8.95
N SER A 109 1.27 -11.13 -9.04
CA SER A 109 -0.02 -10.86 -8.41
C SER A 109 -0.92 -10.11 -9.37
N CYS A 110 -2.20 -10.46 -9.38
CA CYS A 110 -3.23 -9.71 -10.07
C CYS A 110 -4.06 -8.94 -9.03
N THR A 111 -4.29 -7.65 -9.27
CA THR A 111 -5.25 -6.85 -8.52
C THR A 111 -6.42 -6.56 -9.42
N LEU A 112 -7.62 -6.99 -9.02
CA LEU A 112 -8.85 -6.66 -9.71
C LEU A 112 -9.53 -5.48 -8.99
N HIS A 113 -9.80 -4.41 -9.72
CA HIS A 113 -10.58 -3.28 -9.21
C HIS A 113 -12.05 -3.44 -9.58
N LEU A 114 -12.94 -2.96 -8.73
CA LEU A 114 -14.36 -2.90 -9.06
C LEU A 114 -14.57 -1.91 -10.21
N ASN A 115 -15.35 -2.33 -11.20
CA ASN A 115 -15.69 -1.48 -12.34
C ASN A 115 -16.81 -0.52 -11.96
N PHE A 116 -16.44 0.61 -11.38
CA PHE A 116 -17.34 1.73 -11.22
C PHE A 116 -17.33 2.59 -12.49
N LYS A 117 -18.51 3.00 -12.97
CA LYS A 117 -18.70 3.69 -14.27
C LYS A 117 -17.91 4.99 -14.46
N SER A 118 -17.41 5.62 -13.40
CA SER A 118 -16.65 6.86 -13.47
C SER A 118 -15.77 7.05 -12.23
N SER A 119 -14.45 7.01 -12.38
CA SER A 119 -13.55 7.45 -11.31
C SER A 119 -13.32 8.96 -11.40
N PRO A 120 -13.41 9.71 -10.29
CA PRO A 120 -12.98 11.10 -10.28
C PRO A 120 -11.49 11.20 -10.61
N SER A 121 -11.10 12.09 -11.52
CA SER A 121 -9.69 12.42 -11.74
C SER A 121 -9.15 13.19 -10.52
N ALA A 122 -8.74 12.46 -9.49
CA ALA A 122 -8.09 13.01 -8.31
C ALA A 122 -6.65 13.40 -8.64
N SER A 123 -6.22 14.58 -8.19
CA SER A 123 -4.87 15.07 -8.41
C SER A 123 -4.37 15.86 -7.21
N ASP A 124 -3.45 15.28 -6.44
CA ASP A 124 -2.82 15.94 -5.29
C ASP A 124 -2.14 17.27 -5.66
N PHE A 125 -1.65 17.38 -6.90
CA PHE A 125 -1.08 18.61 -7.43
C PHE A 125 -2.08 19.79 -7.39
N LYS A 126 -3.38 19.55 -7.63
CA LYS A 126 -4.40 20.61 -7.63
C LYS A 126 -4.61 21.16 -6.22
N ILE A 127 -4.67 20.29 -5.21
CA ILE A 127 -4.78 20.71 -3.81
C ILE A 127 -3.55 21.50 -3.40
N SER A 128 -2.35 21.00 -3.71
CA SER A 128 -1.10 21.69 -3.37
C SER A 128 -1.04 23.08 -4.02
N ALA A 129 -1.44 23.20 -5.29
CA ALA A 129 -1.53 24.48 -5.97
C ALA A 129 -2.55 25.45 -5.32
N LEU A 130 -3.73 24.95 -4.93
CA LEU A 130 -4.75 25.75 -4.24
C LEU A 130 -4.27 26.22 -2.85
N LYS A 131 -3.67 25.33 -2.04
CA LYS A 131 -3.09 25.69 -0.73
C LYS A 131 -1.97 26.72 -0.87
N LYS A 132 -1.12 26.59 -1.90
CA LYS A 132 -0.11 27.59 -2.23
C LYS A 132 -0.73 28.94 -2.59
N LYS A 133 -1.82 28.95 -3.35
CA LYS A 133 -2.55 30.17 -3.72
C LYS A 133 -3.18 30.87 -2.51
N ILE A 134 -3.80 30.12 -1.59
CA ILE A 134 -4.34 30.68 -0.33
C ILE A 134 -3.22 31.32 0.48
N ARG A 135 -2.08 30.65 0.60
CA ARG A 135 -0.91 31.21 1.30
C ARG A 135 -0.43 32.49 0.63
N ASP A 136 -0.33 32.53 -0.70
CA ASP A 136 0.09 33.75 -1.41
C ASP A 136 -0.94 34.89 -1.27
N LEU A 137 -2.24 34.59 -1.18
CA LEU A 137 -3.27 35.58 -0.88
C LEU A 137 -3.13 36.20 0.52
N GLU A 138 -2.71 35.42 1.52
CA GLU A 138 -2.50 35.90 2.88
C GLU A 138 -1.28 36.85 2.98
N PHE A 139 -0.21 36.55 2.25
CA PHE A 139 1.05 37.32 2.35
C PHE A 139 1.19 38.41 1.29
N ASN A 140 0.64 38.21 0.09
CA ASN A 140 0.75 39.11 -1.07
C ASN A 140 -0.64 39.39 -1.68
N PRO A 141 -1.58 39.90 -0.88
CA PRO A 141 -2.97 40.11 -1.30
C PRO A 141 -3.10 41.00 -2.54
N GLU A 142 -2.19 41.97 -2.68
CA GLU A 142 -2.13 42.88 -3.82
C GLU A 142 -1.97 42.19 -5.19
N ARG A 143 -1.43 40.97 -5.25
CA ARG A 143 -1.26 40.25 -6.53
C ARG A 143 -2.57 39.77 -7.13
N TYR A 144 -3.62 39.70 -6.32
CA TYR A 144 -4.89 39.06 -6.67
C TYR A 144 -6.06 40.04 -6.79
N ILE A 145 -5.80 41.35 -6.77
CA ILE A 145 -6.83 42.41 -6.85
C ILE A 145 -7.72 42.24 -8.10
N ASN A 146 -7.14 41.78 -9.20
CA ASN A 146 -7.87 41.56 -10.45
C ASN A 146 -8.85 40.39 -10.38
N GLU A 147 -8.61 39.40 -9.51
CA GLU A 147 -9.47 38.24 -9.29
C GLU A 147 -10.58 38.51 -8.26
N LEU A 148 -10.51 39.63 -7.54
CA LEU A 148 -11.53 39.98 -6.56
C LEU A 148 -12.80 40.51 -7.25
N PRO A 149 -13.99 40.15 -6.73
CA PRO A 149 -15.28 40.63 -7.25
C PRO A 149 -15.54 42.07 -6.78
N LEU A 150 -14.68 43.00 -7.23
CA LEU A 150 -14.71 44.41 -6.86
C LEU A 150 -15.46 45.25 -7.90
N THR A 151 -16.20 46.24 -7.43
CA THR A 151 -16.74 47.29 -8.30
C THR A 151 -15.61 48.13 -8.91
N LYS A 152 -15.89 48.83 -10.02
CA LYS A 152 -14.90 49.74 -10.64
C LYS A 152 -14.34 50.77 -9.64
N LYS A 153 -15.17 51.29 -8.74
CA LYS A 153 -14.77 52.25 -7.70
C LYS A 153 -13.82 51.62 -6.68
N GLU A 154 -14.14 50.41 -6.20
CA GLU A 154 -13.29 49.70 -5.24
C GLU A 154 -11.94 49.30 -5.84
N LYS A 155 -11.89 48.95 -7.14
CA LYS A 155 -10.62 48.66 -7.81
C LYS A 155 -9.69 49.87 -7.83
N ILE A 156 -10.22 51.06 -8.12
CA ILE A 156 -9.45 52.31 -8.10
C ILE A 156 -8.95 52.60 -6.69
N GLN A 157 -9.84 52.54 -5.69
CA GLN A 157 -9.49 52.77 -4.29
C GLN A 157 -8.40 51.81 -3.78
N ILE A 158 -8.50 50.51 -4.13
CA ILE A 158 -7.49 49.53 -3.73
C ILE A 158 -6.17 49.77 -4.46
N GLY A 159 -6.20 50.20 -5.74
CA GLY A 159 -5.01 50.60 -6.48
C GLY A 159 -4.23 51.73 -5.79
N GLU A 160 -4.93 52.79 -5.40
CA GLU A 160 -4.36 53.94 -4.67
C GLU A 160 -3.76 53.50 -3.31
N LEU A 161 -4.46 52.61 -2.59
CA LEU A 161 -3.97 52.08 -1.31
C LEU A 161 -2.71 51.21 -1.47
N VAL A 162 -2.60 50.46 -2.56
CA VAL A 162 -1.42 49.62 -2.85
C VAL A 162 -0.21 50.48 -3.23
N GLU A 163 -0.43 51.54 -4.01
CA GLU A 163 0.62 52.54 -4.30
C GLU A 163 1.09 53.21 -3.01
N LYS A 164 0.15 53.71 -2.18
CA LYS A 164 0.46 54.30 -0.87
C LYS A 164 1.24 53.34 0.03
N LYS A 165 0.83 52.07 0.12
CA LYS A 165 1.54 51.02 0.87
C LYS A 165 2.98 50.85 0.37
N THR A 166 3.19 50.86 -0.94
CA THR A 166 4.52 50.72 -1.57
C THR A 166 5.43 51.90 -1.22
N GLU A 167 4.90 53.12 -1.24
CA GLU A 167 5.62 54.32 -0.82
C GLU A 167 6.00 54.29 0.67
N LEU A 168 5.06 53.91 1.54
CA LEU A 168 5.30 53.76 2.98
C LEU A 168 6.38 52.71 3.29
N ILE A 169 6.39 51.57 2.56
CA ILE A 169 7.43 50.53 2.68
C ILE A 169 8.81 51.04 2.21
N LYS A 170 8.87 51.94 1.22
CA LYS A 170 10.13 52.59 0.85
C LYS A 170 10.58 53.58 1.92
N LYS A 171 9.64 54.39 2.45
CA LYS A 171 9.90 55.40 3.48
C LYS A 171 10.44 54.77 4.77
N ILE A 172 9.83 53.68 5.25
CA ILE A 172 10.23 53.04 6.53
C ILE A 172 11.68 52.53 6.53
N LYS A 173 12.24 52.17 5.36
CA LYS A 173 13.63 51.69 5.22
C LYS A 173 14.66 52.81 5.46
N GLY A 174 14.29 54.07 5.24
CA GLY A 174 15.17 55.24 5.40
C GLY A 174 15.01 56.00 6.72
N VAL A 175 14.02 55.65 7.54
CA VAL A 175 13.74 56.34 8.81
C VAL A 175 14.61 55.77 9.93
N SER A 176 15.16 56.62 10.80
CA SER A 176 15.90 56.22 12.01
C SER A 176 15.08 56.39 13.29
N SER A 177 14.11 57.30 13.30
CA SER A 177 13.25 57.58 14.46
C SER A 177 12.32 56.40 14.78
N PRO A 178 12.34 55.85 16.01
CA PRO A 178 11.44 54.76 16.42
C PRO A 178 9.96 55.14 16.38
N ILE A 179 9.63 56.42 16.64
CA ILE A 179 8.25 56.92 16.68
C ILE A 179 7.68 56.97 15.25
N GLU A 180 8.40 57.59 14.32
CA GLU A 180 7.99 57.66 12.91
C GLU A 180 7.91 56.27 12.26
N LYS A 181 8.81 55.34 12.62
CA LYS A 181 8.71 53.94 12.19
C LYS A 181 7.42 53.28 12.63
N ARG A 182 6.98 53.57 13.86
CA ARG A 182 5.75 53.00 14.41
C ARG A 182 4.53 53.55 13.69
N GLU A 183 4.46 54.86 13.47
CA GLU A 183 3.36 55.51 12.74
C GLU A 183 3.23 54.95 11.31
N ILE A 184 4.35 54.84 10.58
CA ILE A 184 4.36 54.26 9.23
C ILE A 184 3.93 52.78 9.25
N SER A 185 4.35 52.02 10.27
CA SER A 185 3.96 50.61 10.43
C SER A 185 2.46 50.46 10.72
N GLU A 186 1.89 51.36 11.52
CA GLU A 186 0.46 51.39 11.83
C GLU A 186 -0.36 51.72 10.57
N GLU A 187 0.07 52.69 9.75
CA GLU A 187 -0.56 52.98 8.46
C GLU A 187 -0.52 51.78 7.50
N ILE A 188 0.64 51.11 7.38
CA ILE A 188 0.78 49.90 6.55
C ILE A 188 -0.16 48.80 7.04
N LYS A 189 -0.34 48.66 8.36
CA LYS A 189 -1.22 47.67 8.98
C LYS A 189 -2.69 47.96 8.67
N VAL A 190 -3.12 49.22 8.75
CA VAL A 190 -4.49 49.64 8.40
C VAL A 190 -4.79 49.29 6.94
N ILE A 191 -3.88 49.65 6.02
CA ILE A 191 -4.04 49.34 4.59
C ILE A 191 -4.11 47.82 4.37
N SER A 192 -3.21 47.06 5.01
CA SER A 192 -3.16 45.61 4.85
C SER A 192 -4.43 44.93 5.37
N ASN A 193 -4.99 45.39 6.49
CA ASN A 193 -6.24 44.89 7.03
C ASN A 193 -7.42 45.17 6.09
N PHE A 194 -7.49 46.37 5.51
CA PHE A 194 -8.53 46.73 4.55
C PHE A 194 -8.52 45.81 3.31
N ILE A 195 -7.33 45.52 2.76
CA ILE A 195 -7.20 44.62 1.62
C ILE A 195 -7.54 43.18 2.04
N ALA A 196 -7.12 42.74 3.24
CA ALA A 196 -7.41 41.40 3.75
C ALA A 196 -8.91 41.14 3.89
N GLU A 197 -9.71 42.10 4.36
CA GLU A 197 -11.17 41.98 4.44
C GLU A 197 -11.80 41.71 3.08
N LYS A 198 -11.31 42.38 2.03
CA LYS A 198 -11.82 42.20 0.66
C LYS A 198 -11.46 40.85 0.05
N ILE A 199 -10.48 40.13 0.61
CA ILE A 199 -10.03 38.82 0.13
C ILE A 199 -10.79 37.65 0.76
N ILE A 200 -11.49 37.87 1.88
CA ILE A 200 -12.27 36.84 2.57
C ILE A 200 -13.16 36.02 1.62
N PRO A 201 -13.93 36.62 0.68
CA PRO A 201 -14.76 35.85 -0.25
C PRO A 201 -13.95 34.93 -1.17
N LEU A 202 -12.82 35.42 -1.70
CA LEU A 202 -11.95 34.64 -2.59
C LEU A 202 -11.27 33.50 -1.83
N LYS A 203 -10.83 33.74 -0.59
CA LYS A 203 -10.30 32.69 0.28
C LYS A 203 -11.34 31.60 0.53
N TYR A 204 -12.56 31.99 0.88
CA TYR A 204 -13.68 31.07 1.07
C TYR A 204 -14.00 30.23 -0.18
N GLU A 205 -13.95 30.82 -1.38
CA GLU A 205 -14.10 30.07 -2.63
C GLU A 205 -12.98 29.07 -2.88
N LEU A 206 -11.73 29.44 -2.55
CA LEU A 206 -10.58 28.55 -2.70
C LEU A 206 -10.63 27.39 -1.70
N ASP A 207 -11.04 27.66 -0.45
CA ASP A 207 -11.25 26.62 0.56
C ASP A 207 -12.33 25.62 0.09
N LYS A 208 -13.47 26.10 -0.43
CA LYS A 208 -14.47 25.22 -1.05
C LYS A 208 -13.94 24.38 -2.22
N LYS A 209 -13.04 24.95 -3.03
CA LYS A 209 -12.39 24.19 -4.11
C LYS A 209 -11.48 23.11 -3.56
N ILE A 210 -10.75 23.39 -2.47
CA ILE A 210 -9.92 22.38 -1.79
C ILE A 210 -10.80 21.26 -1.24
N GLU A 211 -11.87 21.58 -0.51
CA GLU A 211 -12.80 20.57 0.04
C GLU A 211 -13.33 19.65 -1.06
N LYS A 212 -13.74 20.21 -2.20
CA LYS A 212 -14.23 19.45 -3.36
C LYS A 212 -13.16 18.53 -3.96
N GLU A 213 -11.90 18.98 -4.06
CA GLU A 213 -10.81 18.13 -4.55
C GLU A 213 -10.40 17.06 -3.53
N GLU A 214 -10.43 17.37 -2.22
CA GLU A 214 -10.20 16.42 -1.14
C GLU A 214 -11.28 15.32 -1.14
N GLU A 215 -12.53 15.68 -1.39
CA GLU A 215 -13.63 14.74 -1.53
C GLU A 215 -13.45 13.81 -2.75
N LYS A 216 -12.98 14.34 -3.88
CA LYS A 216 -12.62 13.51 -5.05
C LYS A 216 -11.50 12.52 -4.74
N ILE A 217 -10.49 12.92 -3.96
CA ILE A 217 -9.41 12.01 -3.53
C ILE A 217 -9.95 10.91 -2.61
N LYS A 218 -10.81 11.27 -1.64
CA LYS A 218 -11.48 10.29 -0.76
C LYS A 218 -12.28 9.29 -1.59
N GLN A 219 -13.05 9.78 -2.57
CA GLN A 219 -13.77 8.93 -3.50
C GLN A 219 -12.80 8.04 -4.27
N ALA A 220 -11.80 8.60 -4.96
CA ALA A 220 -10.82 7.83 -5.75
C ALA A 220 -10.17 6.68 -4.96
N LYS A 221 -9.87 6.87 -3.66
CA LYS A 221 -9.39 5.80 -2.78
C LYS A 221 -10.34 4.60 -2.72
N VAL A 222 -11.66 4.83 -2.65
CA VAL A 222 -12.68 3.78 -2.71
C VAL A 222 -12.64 3.05 -4.06
N TYR A 223 -12.53 3.76 -5.17
CA TYR A 223 -12.44 3.15 -6.51
C TYR A 223 -11.20 2.25 -6.66
N THR A 224 -10.08 2.66 -6.05
CA THR A 224 -8.81 1.92 -6.08
C THR A 224 -8.63 0.93 -4.93
N PHE A 225 -9.63 0.78 -4.06
CA PHE A 225 -9.54 -0.13 -2.92
C PHE A 225 -9.45 -1.58 -3.41
N ARG A 226 -8.55 -2.35 -2.80
CA ARG A 226 -8.11 -3.67 -3.32
C ARG A 226 -8.65 -4.85 -2.52
N GLU A 227 -9.27 -4.59 -1.37
CA GLU A 227 -9.72 -5.62 -0.43
C GLU A 227 -11.24 -5.73 -0.41
N PHE A 228 -11.90 -5.37 -1.51
CA PHE A 228 -13.33 -5.64 -1.65
C PHE A 228 -13.58 -7.15 -1.58
N PRO A 229 -14.59 -7.60 -0.80
CA PRO A 229 -15.04 -8.98 -0.83
C PRO A 229 -15.32 -9.46 -2.25
N TYR A 230 -14.94 -10.70 -2.56
CA TYR A 230 -15.07 -11.27 -3.91
C TYR A 230 -16.53 -11.25 -4.43
N CYS A 231 -17.53 -11.27 -3.54
CA CYS A 231 -18.95 -11.23 -3.89
C CYS A 231 -19.42 -9.91 -4.51
N PHE A 232 -18.62 -8.84 -4.44
CA PHE A 232 -18.91 -7.59 -5.14
C PHE A 232 -18.51 -7.60 -6.62
N PHE A 233 -17.73 -8.59 -7.05
CA PHE A 233 -17.31 -8.72 -8.45
C PHE A 233 -18.32 -9.56 -9.23
N SER A 234 -18.54 -9.19 -10.50
CA SER A 234 -19.43 -9.98 -11.35
C SER A 234 -18.84 -11.36 -11.61
N ALA A 235 -19.69 -12.40 -11.63
CA ALA A 235 -19.27 -13.76 -11.92
C ALA A 235 -18.55 -13.87 -13.28
N LYS A 236 -18.99 -13.08 -14.27
CA LYS A 236 -18.34 -12.99 -15.58
C LYS A 236 -16.90 -12.49 -15.46
N THR A 237 -16.68 -11.38 -14.76
CA THR A 237 -15.32 -10.82 -14.56
C THR A 237 -14.39 -11.80 -13.87
N LEU A 238 -14.90 -12.53 -12.86
CA LEU A 238 -14.10 -13.53 -12.16
C LEU A 238 -13.77 -14.73 -13.05
N ARG A 239 -14.71 -15.20 -13.88
CA ARG A 239 -14.47 -16.27 -14.87
C ARG A 239 -13.45 -15.87 -15.92
N ASP A 240 -13.63 -14.69 -16.51
CA ASP A 240 -12.72 -14.13 -17.51
C ASP A 240 -11.29 -14.01 -16.96
N LEU A 241 -11.14 -13.66 -15.67
CA LEU A 241 -9.83 -13.56 -15.02
C LEU A 241 -9.21 -14.95 -14.72
N LEU A 242 -10.03 -15.90 -14.27
CA LEU A 242 -9.57 -17.21 -13.80
C LEU A 242 -9.47 -18.27 -14.90
N ASN A 243 -9.85 -17.94 -16.15
CA ASN A 243 -9.89 -18.87 -17.27
C ASN A 243 -10.70 -20.15 -16.99
N PHE A 244 -11.88 -20.01 -16.38
CA PHE A 244 -12.89 -21.08 -16.22
C PHE A 244 -14.18 -20.75 -16.96
#